data_AF-A0AAN6Y3K6-F1
#
_entry.id   AF-A0AAN6Y3K6-F1
#
_cell.length_a   1.000
_cell.length_b   1.000
_cell.length_c   1.000
_cell.angle_alpha   90.00
_cell.angle_beta   90.00
_cell.angle_gamma   90.00
#
_symmetry.space_group_name_H-M   'P 1'
#
loop_
_entity.id
_entity.type
_entity.pdbx_description
1 polymer ?
#
loop_
_entity_poly.entity_id
_entity_poly.type
_entity_poly.pdbx_seq_one_letter_code
_entity_poly.pdbx_strand_id
1 'polypeptide(L)'
;MATNSTNFYDLYRHGSLGSTLTDALDDLIGAERIDPQLAMKVLTQFDRIVAEALSEKVKARLTFKGSLDTYRFCDEVWTFLIKNVTFKMDNGAHTVVAEKVKIVSCSAKRADDK
;
A
#
# COMPACT_ATOMS: atom_id res chain seq x y z
N MET A 1 -4.15 -25.94 16.34
CA MET A 1 -4.36 -25.78 14.89
C MET A 1 -3.94 -24.35 14.55
N ALA A 2 -2.75 -24.15 13.99
CA ALA A 2 -2.29 -22.83 13.60
C ALA A 2 -3.06 -22.42 12.34
N THR A 3 -3.89 -21.39 12.45
CA THR A 3 -4.56 -20.76 11.31
C THR A 3 -3.48 -20.12 10.44
N ASN A 4 -3.31 -20.60 9.21
CA ASN A 4 -2.46 -20.00 8.19
C ASN A 4 -2.78 -18.51 8.08
N SER A 5 -1.90 -17.68 8.66
CA SER A 5 -2.02 -16.24 8.62
C SER A 5 -1.39 -15.83 7.30
N THR A 6 -2.18 -15.73 6.24
CA THR A 6 -1.78 -14.98 5.05
C THR A 6 -1.58 -13.55 5.54
N ASN A 7 -0.35 -13.20 5.94
CA ASN A 7 -0.04 -11.87 6.44
C ASN A 7 -0.09 -10.91 5.26
N PHE A 8 -1.21 -10.22 5.11
CA PHE A 8 -1.34 -9.10 4.21
C PHE A 8 -0.50 -7.94 4.75
N TYR A 9 0.21 -7.24 3.86
CA TYR A 9 1.00 -6.09 4.26
C TYR A 9 0.09 -4.95 4.71
N ASP A 10 0.45 -4.32 5.82
CA ASP A 10 -0.16 -3.08 6.31
C ASP A 10 0.28 -1.84 5.50
N LEU A 11 1.14 -2.02 4.48
CA LEU A 11 1.66 -0.97 3.60
C LEU A 11 0.56 -0.03 3.08
N TYR A 12 -0.61 -0.59 2.72
CA TYR A 12 -1.71 0.17 2.14
C TYR A 12 -2.46 1.03 3.16
N ARG A 13 -2.25 0.83 4.47
CA ARG A 13 -2.77 1.71 5.52
C ARG A 13 -2.19 3.12 5.42
N HIS A 14 -0.97 3.28 4.87
CA HIS A 14 -0.37 4.59 4.60
C HIS A 14 -0.88 5.28 3.33
N GLY A 15 -1.72 4.60 2.53
CA GLY A 15 -2.40 5.24 1.40
C GLY A 15 -3.50 6.19 1.86
N SER A 16 -4.00 7.05 0.97
CA SER A 16 -5.08 8.00 1.30
C SER A 16 -6.32 7.30 1.88
N LEU A 17 -6.70 6.15 1.33
CA LEU A 17 -7.84 5.38 1.83
C LEU A 17 -7.58 4.79 3.22
N GLY A 18 -6.38 4.24 3.43
CA GLY A 18 -5.99 3.64 4.71
C GLY A 18 -5.88 4.67 5.83
N SER A 19 -5.23 5.81 5.55
CA SER A 19 -5.08 6.91 6.52
C SER A 19 -6.44 7.49 6.90
N THR A 20 -7.31 7.75 5.93
CA THR A 20 -8.68 8.24 6.20
C THR A 20 -9.48 7.22 7.04
N LEU A 21 -9.30 5.92 6.81
CA LEU A 21 -9.92 4.88 7.63
C LEU A 21 -9.38 4.88 9.06
N THR A 22 -8.06 5.00 9.23
CA THR A 22 -7.43 5.09 10.55
C THR A 22 -7.94 6.31 11.31
N ASP A 23 -7.97 7.49 10.68
CA ASP A 23 -8.48 8.72 11.28
C ASP A 23 -9.94 8.56 11.74
N ALA A 24 -10.79 7.97 10.90
CA ALA A 24 -12.20 7.72 11.24
C ALA A 24 -12.37 6.69 12.39
N LEU A 25 -11.50 5.69 12.48
CA LEU A 25 -11.50 4.73 13.58
C LEU A 25 -11.04 5.39 14.88
N ASP A 26 -10.01 6.23 14.82
CA ASP A 26 -9.50 6.98 15.97
C ASP A 26 -10.56 7.95 16.51
N ASP A 27 -11.32 8.62 15.65
CA ASP A 27 -12.46 9.46 16.05
C ASP A 27 -13.53 8.65 16.80
N LEU A 28 -13.87 7.45 16.32
CA LEU A 28 -14.85 6.57 16.97
C LEU A 28 -14.34 6.03 18.32
N ILE A 29 -13.04 5.75 18.43
CA ILE A 29 -12.41 5.37 19.70
C ILE A 29 -12.44 6.55 20.67
N GLY A 30 -12.05 7.75 20.22
CA GLY A 30 -12.05 8.96 21.03
C GLY A 30 -13.44 9.36 21.54
N ALA A 31 -14.49 9.03 20.77
CA ALA A 31 -15.89 9.19 21.17
C ALA A 31 -16.44 8.01 22.01
N GLU A 32 -15.59 7.07 22.42
CA GLU A 32 -15.94 5.84 23.17
C GLU A 32 -17.04 5.00 22.50
N ARG A 33 -17.16 5.07 21.17
CA ARG A 33 -18.17 4.35 20.38
C ARG A 33 -17.73 2.94 20.02
N ILE A 34 -16.42 2.72 19.91
CA ILE A 34 -15.82 1.42 19.61
C ILE A 34 -14.59 1.19 20.49
N ASP A 35 -14.29 -0.08 20.75
CA ASP A 35 -13.07 -0.49 21.46
C ASP A 35 -11.86 -0.52 20.50
N PRO A 36 -10.64 -0.16 20.95
CA PRO A 36 -9.43 -0.25 20.13
C PRO A 36 -9.19 -1.62 19.49
N GLN A 37 -9.56 -2.72 20.17
CA GLN A 37 -9.42 -4.08 19.61
C GLN A 37 -10.34 -4.29 18.40
N LEU A 38 -11.51 -3.65 18.36
CA LEU A 38 -12.41 -3.71 17.21
C LEU A 38 -11.81 -2.94 16.03
N ALA A 39 -11.24 -1.75 16.26
CA ALA A 39 -10.57 -0.98 15.22
C ALA A 39 -9.41 -1.77 14.59
N MET A 40 -8.60 -2.46 15.39
CA MET A 40 -7.53 -3.32 14.89
C MET A 40 -8.06 -4.46 13.99
N LYS A 41 -9.21 -5.06 14.33
CA LYS A 41 -9.85 -6.08 13.47
C LYS A 41 -10.33 -5.49 12.15
N VAL A 42 -10.85 -4.26 12.15
CA VAL A 42 -11.24 -3.56 10.92
C VAL A 42 -10.02 -3.30 10.03
N LEU A 43 -8.90 -2.85 10.61
CA LEU A 43 -7.66 -2.62 9.86
C LEU A 43 -7.08 -3.91 9.27
N THR A 44 -7.08 -5.02 10.03
CA THR A 44 -6.66 -6.33 9.49
C THR A 44 -7.53 -6.76 8.32
N GLN A 45 -8.85 -6.51 8.39
CA GLN A 45 -9.75 -6.81 7.27
C GLN A 45 -9.51 -5.89 6.07
N PHE A 46 -9.17 -4.62 6.31
CA PHE A 46 -8.79 -3.68 5.27
C PHE A 46 -7.55 -4.16 4.51
N ASP A 47 -6.49 -4.60 5.20
CA ASP A 47 -5.26 -5.08 4.58
C ASP A 47 -5.53 -6.23 3.59
N ARG A 48 -6.41 -7.15 3.98
CA ARG A 48 -6.85 -8.25 3.14
C ARG A 48 -7.60 -7.76 1.90
N ILE A 49 -8.65 -6.97 2.11
CA ILE A 49 -9.57 -6.55 1.04
C ILE A 49 -8.86 -5.66 0.02
N VAL A 50 -7.97 -4.76 0.45
CA VAL A 50 -7.27 -3.88 -0.49
C VAL A 50 -6.29 -4.67 -1.36
N ALA A 51 -5.57 -5.64 -0.79
CA ALA A 51 -4.67 -6.50 -1.56
C ALA A 51 -5.42 -7.34 -2.60
N GLU A 52 -6.54 -7.97 -2.20
CA GLU A 52 -7.41 -8.74 -3.10
C GLU A 52 -8.00 -7.85 -4.21
N ALA A 53 -8.55 -6.68 -3.86
CA ALA A 53 -9.16 -5.78 -4.82
C ALA A 53 -8.15 -5.24 -5.84
N LEU A 54 -6.94 -4.87 -5.40
CA LEU A 54 -5.87 -4.45 -6.30
C LEU A 54 -5.44 -5.58 -7.23
N SER A 55 -5.35 -6.82 -6.73
CA SER A 55 -4.94 -7.97 -7.54
C SER A 55 -6.01 -8.41 -8.56
N GLU A 56 -7.29 -8.39 -8.17
CA GLU A 56 -8.36 -8.97 -8.99
C GLU A 56 -9.02 -7.96 -9.93
N LYS A 57 -9.17 -6.71 -9.48
CA LYS A 57 -10.00 -5.71 -10.17
C LYS A 57 -9.19 -4.69 -10.97
N VAL A 58 -7.93 -4.44 -10.60
CA VAL A 58 -7.10 -3.42 -11.25
C VAL A 58 -6.27 -4.04 -12.37
N LYS A 59 -6.57 -3.65 -13.61
CA LYS A 59 -5.84 -4.09 -14.82
C LYS A 59 -5.02 -2.99 -15.48
N ALA A 60 -5.17 -1.75 -15.01
CA ALA A 60 -4.43 -0.62 -15.53
C ALA A 60 -2.94 -0.83 -15.31
N ARG A 61 -2.12 -0.51 -16.32
CA ARG A 61 -0.66 -0.52 -16.20
C ARG A 61 -0.14 0.86 -16.55
N LEU A 62 1.05 1.13 -16.03
CA LEU A 62 1.77 2.36 -16.24
C LEU A 62 3.25 2.05 -16.44
N THR A 63 3.93 2.96 -17.11
CA THR A 63 5.38 3.01 -17.19
C THR A 63 5.85 4.33 -16.63
N PHE A 64 7.05 4.37 -16.07
CA PHE A 64 7.63 5.62 -15.60
C PHE A 64 9.12 5.72 -15.93
N LYS A 65 9.59 6.96 -16.05
CA LYS A 65 11.01 7.29 -16.20
C LYS A 65 11.35 8.42 -15.24
N GLY A 66 12.54 8.38 -14.65
CA GLY A 66 13.04 9.41 -13.75
C GLY A 66 14.48 9.14 -13.34
N SER A 67 15.06 10.04 -12.57
CA SER A 67 16.43 9.92 -12.05
C SER A 67 16.40 9.35 -10.64
N LEU A 68 17.03 8.20 -10.42
CA LEU A 68 17.14 7.62 -9.08
C LEU A 68 18.01 8.53 -8.19
N ASP A 69 17.48 8.93 -7.03
CA ASP A 69 18.18 9.75 -6.03
C ASP A 69 18.87 8.85 -5.00
N THR A 70 18.11 7.94 -4.39
CA THR A 70 18.63 6.94 -3.44
C THR A 70 17.69 5.74 -3.37
N TYR A 71 18.22 4.62 -2.89
CA TYR A 71 17.46 3.38 -2.67
C TYR A 71 17.86 2.71 -1.36
N ARG A 72 16.97 1.87 -0.84
CA ARG A 72 17.21 1.02 0.33
C ARG A 72 16.45 -0.29 0.17
N PHE A 73 17.10 -1.38 0.55
CA PHE A 73 16.48 -2.68 0.73
C PHE A 73 16.75 -3.16 2.16
N CYS A 74 15.68 -3.42 2.92
CA CYS A 74 15.74 -3.87 4.30
C CYS A 74 14.43 -4.60 4.60
N ASP A 75 14.50 -5.73 5.31
CA ASP A 75 13.35 -6.57 5.68
C ASP A 75 12.42 -6.91 4.51
N GLU A 76 13.01 -7.26 3.36
CA GLU A 76 12.30 -7.59 2.12
C GLU A 76 11.45 -6.44 1.52
N VAL A 77 11.64 -5.20 2.00
CA VAL A 77 11.00 -4.00 1.48
C VAL A 77 12.00 -3.14 0.72
N TRP A 78 11.66 -2.82 -0.52
CA TRP A 78 12.36 -1.84 -1.32
C TRP A 78 11.78 -0.45 -1.11
N THR A 79 12.65 0.54 -0.91
CA THR A 79 12.29 1.95 -0.93
C THR A 79 13.17 2.69 -1.94
N PHE A 80 12.56 3.40 -2.88
CA PHE A 80 13.24 4.26 -3.86
C PHE A 80 12.79 5.70 -3.69
N LEU A 81 13.73 6.64 -3.78
CA LEU A 81 13.45 8.05 -4.01
C LEU A 81 13.88 8.39 -5.42
N ILE A 82 12.96 8.88 -6.24
CA ILE A 82 13.18 9.18 -7.66
C ILE A 82 12.82 10.63 -7.91
N LYS A 83 13.67 11.35 -8.65
CA LYS A 83 13.49 12.74 -9.06
C LYS A 83 13.07 12.85 -10.52
N ASN A 84 12.38 13.94 -10.87
CA ASN A 84 11.96 14.29 -12.23
C ASN A 84 11.23 13.13 -12.93
N VAL A 85 10.21 12.59 -12.25
CA VAL A 85 9.50 11.39 -12.69
C VAL A 85 8.40 11.76 -13.66
N THR A 86 8.31 11.02 -14.76
CA THR A 86 7.21 11.07 -15.72
C THR A 86 6.54 9.71 -15.77
N PHE A 87 5.27 9.65 -15.37
CA PHE A 87 4.41 8.47 -15.49
C PHE A 87 3.59 8.55 -16.77
N LYS A 88 3.49 7.43 -17.49
CA LYS A 88 2.66 7.24 -18.67
C LYS A 88 1.73 6.07 -18.45
N MET A 89 0.43 6.31 -18.51
CA MET A 89 -0.58 5.24 -18.47
C MET A 89 -0.63 4.52 -19.82
N ASP A 90 -0.95 3.23 -19.83
CA ASP A 90 -0.95 2.37 -21.03
C ASP A 90 -1.75 2.95 -22.23
N ASN A 91 -2.75 3.78 -21.96
CA ASN A 91 -3.62 4.34 -22.99
C ASN A 91 -2.99 5.57 -23.67
N GLY A 92 -1.78 5.99 -23.28
CA GLY A 92 -1.05 7.14 -23.82
C GLY A 92 -1.70 8.52 -23.59
N ALA A 93 -2.97 8.55 -23.18
CA ALA A 93 -3.79 9.74 -23.07
C ALA A 93 -3.41 10.65 -21.89
N HIS A 94 -2.79 10.10 -20.84
CA HIS A 94 -2.47 10.83 -19.62
C HIS A 94 -1.03 10.60 -19.18
N THR A 95 -0.29 11.71 -19.12
CA THR A 95 1.05 11.79 -18.55
C THR A 95 0.99 12.57 -17.25
N VAL A 96 1.60 12.04 -16.19
CA VAL A 96 1.72 12.71 -14.89
C VAL A 96 3.20 12.97 -14.61
N VAL A 97 3.54 14.21 -14.29
CA VAL A 97 4.91 14.61 -13.94
C VAL A 97 5.01 14.96 -12.47
N ALA A 98 6.11 14.57 -11.83
CA ALA A 98 6.37 14.86 -10.43
C ALA A 98 7.87 15.15 -10.21
N GLU A 99 8.18 16.16 -9.42
CA GLU A 99 9.57 16.51 -9.09
C GLU A 99 10.25 15.41 -8.27
N LYS A 100 9.52 14.82 -7.33
CA LYS A 100 10.04 13.78 -6.43
C LYS A 100 8.96 12.77 -6.07
N VAL A 101 9.31 11.49 -6.11
CA VAL A 101 8.43 10.37 -5.77
C VAL A 101 9.16 9.41 -4.82
N LYS A 102 8.43 8.92 -3.81
CA LYS A 102 8.84 7.78 -2.98
C LYS A 102 8.08 6.54 -3.41
N ILE A 103 8.79 5.48 -3.80
CA ILE A 103 8.20 4.18 -4.09
C ILE A 103 8.57 3.23 -2.96
N VAL A 104 7.57 2.60 -2.33
CA VAL A 104 7.76 1.53 -1.34
C VAL A 104 7.12 0.27 -1.91
N SER A 105 7.88 -0.82 -1.97
CA SER A 105 7.46 -2.09 -2.55
C SER A 105 7.83 -3.24 -1.63
N CYS A 106 6.82 -4.02 -1.22
CA CYS A 106 7.04 -5.26 -0.51
C CYS A 106 7.22 -6.44 -1.49
N SER A 107 7.83 -7.53 -1.02
CA SER A 107 7.94 -8.77 -1.77
C SER A 107 6.57 -9.36 -2.10
N ALA A 108 6.35 -9.75 -3.35
CA ALA A 108 5.12 -10.43 -3.76
C ALA A 108 5.10 -11.93 -3.37
N LYS A 109 6.21 -12.46 -2.86
CA LYS A 109 6.29 -13.87 -2.43
C LYS A 109 5.37 -14.06 -1.23
N ARG A 110 4.51 -15.08 -1.31
CA ARG A 110 3.75 -15.54 -0.14
C ARG A 110 4.73 -16.23 0.81
N ALA A 111 4.48 -16.13 2.11
CA ALA A 111 5.33 -16.71 3.16
C ALA A 111 5.55 -18.24 3.05
N ASP A 112 4.84 -18.91 2.14
CA ASP A 112 4.87 -20.36 1.91
C ASP A 112 5.82 -20.81 0.77
N ASP A 113 6.54 -19.91 0.10
CA ASP A 113 7.51 -20.27 -0.97
C ASP A 113 8.94 -20.53 -0.44
N LYS A 114 9.10 -21.39 0.58
CA LYS A 114 10.39 -21.96 0.99
C LYS A 114 10.35 -23.47 1.04
#